data_AF-A0A536CFK3-F1
#
_entry.id   AF-A0A536CFK3-F1
#
_cell.length_a   1.000
_cell.length_b   1.000
_cell.length_c   1.000
_cell.angle_alpha   90.00
_cell.angle_beta   90.00
_cell.angle_gamma   90.00
#
_symmetry.space_group_name_H-M   'P 1'
#
loop_
_entity.id
_entity.type
_entity.pdbx_description
1 polymer ?
#
loop_
_entity_poly.entity_id
_entity_poly.type
_entity_poly.pdbx_seq_one_letter_code
_entity_poly.pdbx_strand_id
1 'polypeptide(L)'
;MKVALCVRPDRPDAVRAARDAAARMRKAGHEVVDVNLDTPSAGAGAKGATIACILGGDGTMLRAARAMSPLGIPLLGVNLGRLGFLTTITIDDLDSAIADV
;
A
#
# COMPACT_ATOMS: atom_id res chain seq x y z
N MET A 1 11.41 1.92 9.04
CA MET A 1 10.33 0.98 9.42
C MET A 1 10.05 0.02 8.26
N LYS A 2 9.30 -1.07 8.50
CA LYS A 2 8.89 -2.01 7.46
C LYS A 2 7.50 -1.66 6.94
N VAL A 3 7.36 -1.40 5.64
CA VAL A 3 6.11 -0.98 5.00
C VAL A 3 5.70 -1.98 3.92
N ALA A 4 4.44 -2.38 3.93
CA ALA A 4 3.86 -3.23 2.90
C ALA A 4 3.18 -2.37 1.82
N LEU A 5 3.74 -2.35 0.61
CA LEU A 5 3.16 -1.63 -0.52
C LEU A 5 2.25 -2.56 -1.30
N CYS A 6 0.94 -2.37 -1.16
CA CYS A 6 -0.09 -3.28 -1.65
C CYS A 6 -0.72 -2.76 -2.94
N VAL A 7 -0.66 -3.56 -4.00
CA VAL A 7 -1.18 -3.20 -5.32
C VAL A 7 -1.81 -4.40 -6.02
N ARG A 8 -2.73 -4.14 -6.95
CA ARG A 8 -3.23 -5.15 -7.88
C ARG A 8 -2.42 -5.13 -9.18
N PRO A 9 -1.83 -6.25 -9.63
CA PRO A 9 -1.01 -6.30 -10.85
C PRO A 9 -1.76 -5.98 -12.14
N ASP A 10 -3.07 -6.21 -12.18
CA ASP A 10 -3.93 -5.91 -13.34
C ASP A 10 -4.17 -4.40 -13.56
N ARG A 11 -3.55 -3.53 -12.74
CA ARG A 11 -3.59 -2.07 -12.83
C ARG A 11 -2.19 -1.52 -13.12
N PRO A 12 -1.77 -1.41 -14.40
CA PRO A 12 -0.40 -1.03 -14.77
C PRO A 12 0.04 0.34 -14.24
N ASP A 13 -0.87 1.32 -14.22
CA ASP A 13 -0.60 2.65 -13.66
C ASP A 13 -0.29 2.59 -12.16
N ALA A 14 -1.04 1.77 -11.42
CA ALA A 14 -0.82 1.58 -9.99
C ALA A 14 0.49 0.86 -9.70
N VAL A 15 0.86 -0.12 -10.52
CA VAL A 15 2.15 -0.81 -10.39
C VAL A 15 3.32 0.13 -10.65
N ARG A 16 3.21 1.04 -11.64
CA ARG A 16 4.24 2.07 -11.87
C ARG A 16 4.37 3.02 -10.69
N ALA A 17 3.26 3.60 -10.24
CA ALA A 17 3.23 4.48 -9.08
C ALA A 17 3.80 3.79 -7.82
N ALA A 18 3.48 2.51 -7.62
CA ALA A 18 4.01 1.71 -6.52
C ALA A 18 5.54 1.56 -6.61
N ARG A 19 6.09 1.25 -7.78
CA ARG A 19 7.55 1.15 -7.95
C ARG A 19 8.26 2.45 -7.63
N ASP A 20 7.71 3.57 -8.12
CA ASP A 20 8.30 4.88 -7.89
C ASP A 20 8.24 5.26 -6.39
N ALA A 21 7.11 5.03 -5.73
CA ALA A 21 6.98 5.23 -4.29
C ALA A 21 7.92 4.33 -3.49
N ALA A 22 8.00 3.04 -3.83
CA ALA A 22 8.89 2.10 -3.17
C ALA A 22 10.37 2.53 -3.30
N ALA A 23 10.78 3.06 -4.45
CA ALA A 23 12.12 3.58 -4.65
C ALA A 23 12.42 4.78 -3.74
N ARG A 24 11.48 5.73 -3.62
CA ARG A 24 11.61 6.89 -2.72
C ARG A 24 11.68 6.47 -1.26
N MET A 25 10.77 5.61 -0.82
CA MET A 25 10.71 5.10 0.55
C MET A 25 11.96 4.30 0.94
N ARG A 26 12.49 3.46 0.03
CA ARG A 26 13.75 2.75 0.26
C ARG A 26 14.92 3.72 0.39
N LYS A 27 14.97 4.78 -0.43
CA LYS A 27 15.98 5.84 -0.31
C LYS A 27 15.87 6.60 1.01
N ALA A 28 14.66 6.74 1.56
CA ALA A 28 14.41 7.29 2.90
C ALA A 28 14.74 6.30 4.05
N GLY A 29 15.24 5.10 3.76
CA GLY A 29 15.67 4.11 4.75
C GLY A 29 14.57 3.19 5.26
N HIS A 30 13.43 3.11 4.58
CA HIS A 30 12.38 2.15 4.91
C HIS A 30 12.62 0.79 4.23
N GLU A 31 12.30 -0.30 4.93
CA GLU A 31 12.20 -1.62 4.33
C GLU A 31 10.84 -1.72 3.64
N VAL A 32 10.80 -1.77 2.32
CA VAL A 32 9.55 -1.81 1.55
C VAL A 32 9.35 -3.19 0.95
N VAL A 33 8.22 -3.81 1.27
CA VAL A 33 7.79 -5.11 0.70
C VAL A 33 6.65 -4.89 -0.26
N ASP A 34 6.83 -5.32 -1.51
CA ASP A 34 5.81 -5.28 -2.54
C ASP A 34 4.81 -6.45 -2.35
N VAL A 35 3.53 -6.14 -2.25
CA VAL A 35 2.46 -7.11 -1.97
C VAL A 35 1.46 -7.14 -3.12
N ASN A 36 1.36 -8.31 -3.75
CA ASN A 36 0.36 -8.61 -4.77
C ASN A 36 -0.97 -9.02 -4.12
N LEU A 37 -1.98 -8.14 -4.24
CA LEU A 37 -3.31 -8.35 -3.68
C LEU A 37 -4.17 -9.38 -4.43
N ASP A 38 -3.76 -9.81 -5.63
CA ASP A 38 -4.50 -10.78 -6.44
C ASP A 38 -4.11 -12.24 -6.13
N THR A 39 -3.45 -12.47 -4.98
CA THR A 39 -3.06 -13.79 -4.51
C THR A 39 -3.81 -14.17 -3.23
N PRO A 40 -4.20 -15.45 -3.04
CA PRO A 40 -4.85 -15.91 -1.80
C PRO A 40 -3.99 -15.68 -0.55
N SER A 41 -2.66 -15.64 -0.71
CA SER A 41 -1.68 -15.48 0.37
C SER A 41 -1.11 -14.06 0.45
N ALA A 42 -1.81 -13.03 -0.04
CA ALA A 42 -1.31 -11.65 -0.07
C ALA A 42 -0.82 -11.16 1.31
N GLY A 43 -1.50 -11.56 2.39
CA GLY A 43 -1.09 -11.22 3.76
C GLY A 43 0.30 -11.76 4.14
N ALA A 44 0.71 -12.92 3.62
CA ALA A 44 2.00 -13.52 3.98
C ALA A 44 3.19 -12.61 3.66
N GLY A 45 3.12 -11.86 2.56
CA GLY A 45 4.16 -10.89 2.18
C GLY A 45 4.25 -9.70 3.12
N ALA A 46 3.14 -9.30 3.76
CA ALA A 46 3.09 -8.14 4.65
C ALA A 46 3.49 -8.45 6.10
N LYS A 47 3.80 -9.71 6.45
CA LYS A 47 4.05 -10.10 7.84
C LYS A 47 5.15 -9.26 8.49
N GLY A 48 4.82 -8.66 9.63
CA GLY A 48 5.72 -7.79 10.41
C GLY A 48 5.85 -6.36 9.86
N ALA A 49 5.09 -5.98 8.82
CA ALA A 49 5.01 -4.58 8.41
C ALA A 49 4.27 -3.75 9.48
N THR A 50 4.76 -2.53 9.68
CA THR A 50 4.16 -1.55 10.60
C THR A 50 2.88 -0.95 10.03
N ILE A 51 2.83 -0.82 8.70
CA ILE A 51 1.68 -0.28 7.97
C ILE A 51 1.62 -0.89 6.57
N ALA A 52 0.41 -1.05 6.05
CA ALA A 52 0.15 -1.38 4.66
C ALA A 52 -0.34 -0.14 3.91
N CYS A 53 0.35 0.25 2.84
CA CYS A 53 -0.02 1.34 1.95
C CYS A 53 -0.72 0.73 0.72
N ILE A 54 -1.98 1.09 0.48
CA ILE A 54 -2.83 0.46 -0.52
C ILE A 54 -3.01 1.40 -1.70
N LEU A 55 -2.41 1.05 -2.83
CA LEU A 55 -2.42 1.90 -4.02
C LEU A 55 -3.58 1.49 -4.92
N GLY A 56 -4.62 2.33 -4.96
CA GLY A 56 -5.82 2.07 -5.74
C GLY A 56 -7.05 2.81 -5.23
N GLY A 57 -8.22 2.22 -5.45
CA GLY A 57 -9.50 2.72 -4.93
C GLY A 57 -10.08 1.82 -3.85
N ASP A 58 -11.34 2.08 -3.50
CA ASP A 58 -12.06 1.40 -2.43
C ASP A 58 -12.11 -0.13 -2.60
N GLY A 59 -12.30 -0.62 -3.83
CA GLY A 59 -12.27 -2.07 -4.10
C GLY A 59 -10.91 -2.72 -3.80
N THR A 60 -9.82 -2.00 -4.03
CA THR A 60 -8.46 -2.43 -3.66
C THR A 60 -8.27 -2.38 -2.15
N MET A 61 -8.77 -1.31 -1.50
CA MET A 61 -8.74 -1.15 -0.04
C MET A 61 -9.48 -2.28 0.68
N LEU A 62 -10.69 -2.63 0.25
CA LEU A 62 -11.46 -3.74 0.83
C LEU A 62 -10.77 -5.10 0.64
N ARG A 63 -10.09 -5.29 -0.51
CA ARG A 63 -9.31 -6.51 -0.76
C ARG A 63 -8.11 -6.59 0.18
N ALA A 64 -7.36 -5.50 0.33
CA ALA A 64 -6.25 -5.42 1.27
C ALA A 64 -6.71 -5.61 2.72
N ALA A 65 -7.85 -5.02 3.12
CA ALA A 65 -8.39 -5.17 4.46
C ALA A 65 -8.62 -6.64 4.84
N ARG A 66 -9.15 -7.46 3.93
CA ARG A 66 -9.31 -8.90 4.17
C ARG A 66 -7.97 -9.63 4.35
N ALA A 67 -6.93 -9.22 3.61
CA ALA A 67 -5.62 -9.85 3.66
C ALA A 67 -4.79 -9.42 4.88
N MET A 68 -4.95 -8.17 5.34
CA MET A 68 -4.16 -7.57 6.42
C MET A 68 -4.82 -7.67 7.79
N SER A 69 -6.16 -7.76 7.85
CA SER A 69 -6.91 -7.85 9.11
C SER A 69 -6.43 -9.00 10.02
N PRO A 70 -6.15 -10.22 9.52
CA PRO A 70 -5.62 -11.31 10.36
C PRO A 70 -4.23 -11.03 10.98
N LEU A 71 -3.50 -10.06 10.42
CA LEU A 71 -2.15 -9.68 10.87
C LEU A 71 -2.17 -8.45 11.79
N GLY A 72 -3.32 -7.80 11.97
CA GLY A 72 -3.44 -6.57 12.75
C GLY A 72 -2.68 -5.38 12.16
N ILE A 73 -2.39 -5.40 10.85
CA ILE A 73 -1.62 -4.34 10.19
C ILE A 73 -2.54 -3.18 9.82
N PRO A 74 -2.25 -1.93 10.27
CA PRO A 74 -2.97 -0.73 9.88
C PRO A 74 -2.94 -0.48 8.37
N LEU A 75 -3.99 0.15 7.84
CA LEU A 75 -4.17 0.40 6.41
C LEU A 75 -4.11 1.90 6.11
N LEU A 76 -3.32 2.27 5.10
CA LEU A 76 -3.27 3.62 4.55
C LEU A 76 -3.71 3.59 3.08
N GLY A 77 -4.89 4.13 2.80
CA GLY A 77 -5.47 4.13 1.45
C GLY A 77 -4.93 5.27 0.58
N VAL A 78 -4.22 4.94 -0.50
CA VAL A 78 -3.60 5.88 -1.44
C VAL A 78 -4.37 5.90 -2.75
N ASN A 79 -4.98 7.04 -3.06
CA ASN A 79 -5.63 7.25 -4.34
C ASN A 79 -4.62 7.67 -5.42
N LEU A 80 -4.88 7.27 -6.67
CA LEU A 80 -4.03 7.52 -7.83
C LEU A 80 -4.72 8.39 -8.89
N GLY A 81 -5.62 9.29 -8.48
CA GLY A 81 -6.26 10.27 -9.38
C GLY A 81 -7.80 10.24 -9.44
N ARG A 82 -8.47 9.36 -8.70
CA ARG A 82 -9.92 9.48 -8.42
C ARG A 82 -10.13 9.42 -6.92
N LEU A 83 -10.81 10.41 -6.35
CA LEU A 83 -11.22 10.38 -4.95
C LEU A 83 -12.11 9.15 -4.73
N GLY A 84 -11.70 8.29 -3.79
CA GLY A 84 -12.53 7.23 -3.22
C GLY A 84 -13.08 7.65 -1.86
N PHE A 85 -13.93 6.83 -1.26
CA PHE A 85 -14.39 7.06 0.12
C PHE A 85 -13.35 6.61 1.14
N LEU A 86 -12.62 5.53 0.85
CA LEU A 86 -11.68 4.89 1.77
C LEU A 86 -10.22 5.23 1.46
N THR A 87 -9.92 5.72 0.25
CA THR A 87 -8.57 6.13 -0.17
C THR A 87 -8.48 7.65 -0.25
N THR A 88 -8.04 8.25 0.86
CA THR A 88 -8.14 9.71 1.07
C THR A 88 -6.85 10.47 0.78
N ILE A 89 -5.67 9.83 0.85
CA ILE A 89 -4.40 10.50 0.56
C ILE A 89 -3.98 10.29 -0.89
N THR A 90 -3.26 11.25 -1.46
CA THR A 90 -2.69 11.11 -2.81
C THR A 90 -1.34 10.41 -2.75
N ILE A 91 -0.84 9.96 -3.90
CA ILE A 91 0.50 9.36 -4.01
C ILE A 91 1.62 10.35 -3.67
N ASP A 92 1.38 11.64 -3.88
CA ASP A 92 2.36 12.69 -3.60
C ASP A 92 2.45 12.98 -2.10
N ASP A 93 1.35 12.78 -1.36
CA ASP A 93 1.29 12.94 0.10
C ASP A 93 1.83 11.71 0.87
N LEU A 94 2.07 10.60 0.18
CA LEU A 94 2.39 9.31 0.80
C LEU A 94 3.64 9.38 1.68
N ASP A 95 4.71 10.02 1.20
CA ASP A 95 5.98 10.10 1.91
C ASP A 95 5.82 10.89 3.23
N SER A 96 5.04 11.98 3.21
CA SER A 96 4.71 12.76 4.41
C SER A 96 3.83 11.97 5.38
N ALA A 97 2.80 11.29 4.87
CA ALA A 97 1.88 10.51 5.69
C ALA A 97 2.57 9.34 6.43
N ILE A 98 3.62 8.77 5.83
CA ILE A 98 4.43 7.73 6.47
C ILE A 98 5.35 8.32 7.54
N ALA A 99 5.84 9.55 7.38
CA ALA A 99 6.70 10.19 8.36
C ALA A 99 5.97 10.54 9.68
N ASP A 100 4.64 10.70 9.62
CA ASP A 100 3.79 11.02 10.77
C ASP A 100 3.36 9.79 11.61
N VAL A 101 3.76 8.58 11.21
CA VAL A 101 3.43 7.29 11.85
C VAL A 101 4.65 6.68 12.53
#